data_AF-A0A352PKL3-F1
#
_entry.id   AF-A0A352PKL3-F1
#
_cell.length_a   1.000
_cell.length_b   1.000
_cell.length_c   1.000
_cell.angle_alpha   90.00
_cell.angle_beta   90.00
_cell.angle_gamma   90.00
#
_symmetry.space_group_name_H-M   'P 1'
#
loop_
_entity.id
_entity.type
_entity.pdbx_description
1 polymer ?
#
loop_
_entity_poly.entity_id
_entity_poly.type
_entity_poly.pdbx_seq_one_letter_code
_entity_poly.pdbx_strand_id
1 'polypeptide(L)'
;AEPVSSAEPPRPVIAPPPAQEQMDDETTSKKSAVARVVKIAVTLIIVVAVIVVAALIARALIGGEPVSESVQQESEQNAPAQEQAPVAPTVPVQQPTPSEPAPEPEPVDSDRDGLTDQAELALGTNPQSSDTDSDGLFDREESEVYKTDPLKADTDGDSYSDGQEVTNGYNPLGEGKLFEIPKQ
;
A
#
# COMPACT_ATOMS: atom_id res chain seq x y z
N ALA A 1 37.01 -103.39 -11.28
CA ALA A 1 37.57 -102.33 -10.43
C ALA A 1 37.29 -101.02 -11.14
N GLU A 2 36.23 -100.32 -10.74
CA GLU A 2 35.86 -99.02 -11.30
C GLU A 2 36.29 -97.93 -10.33
N PRO A 3 36.99 -96.87 -10.75
CA PRO A 3 37.30 -95.75 -9.88
C PRO A 3 36.12 -94.78 -9.81
N VAL A 4 35.73 -94.51 -8.58
CA VAL A 4 34.68 -93.61 -8.12
C VAL A 4 34.84 -92.17 -8.62
N SER A 5 33.71 -91.60 -9.02
CA SER A 5 33.51 -90.20 -9.40
C SER A 5 33.81 -89.26 -8.22
N SER A 6 34.88 -88.47 -8.34
CA SER A 6 35.18 -87.37 -7.40
C SER A 6 34.22 -86.20 -7.66
N ALA A 7 33.31 -85.98 -6.72
CA ALA A 7 32.49 -84.77 -6.67
C ALA A 7 33.36 -83.58 -6.22
N GLU A 8 33.45 -82.54 -7.05
CA GLU A 8 34.09 -81.26 -6.74
C GLU A 8 33.25 -80.51 -5.69
N PRO A 9 33.85 -79.93 -4.63
CA PRO A 9 33.09 -79.19 -3.62
C PRO A 9 32.52 -77.88 -4.20
N PRO A 10 31.37 -77.40 -3.69
CA PRO A 10 30.74 -76.18 -4.20
C PRO A 10 31.62 -74.95 -3.95
N ARG A 11 31.76 -74.11 -4.97
CA ARG A 11 32.50 -72.84 -4.89
C ARG A 11 31.81 -71.87 -3.92
N PRO A 12 32.55 -71.09 -3.12
CA PRO A 12 31.95 -70.09 -2.24
C PRO A 12 31.28 -68.99 -3.07
N VAL A 13 30.00 -68.74 -2.79
CA VAL A 13 29.27 -67.60 -3.35
C VAL A 13 29.74 -66.34 -2.61
N ILE A 14 30.59 -65.56 -3.25
CA ILE A 14 30.97 -64.22 -2.76
C ILE A 14 29.74 -63.33 -2.95
N ALA A 15 29.17 -62.84 -1.85
CA ALA A 15 28.10 -61.85 -1.90
C ALA A 15 28.59 -60.58 -2.62
N PRO A 16 27.76 -59.92 -3.45
CA PRO A 16 28.15 -58.64 -4.03
C PRO A 16 28.45 -57.63 -2.91
N PRO A 17 29.46 -56.75 -3.08
CA PRO A 17 29.76 -55.72 -2.09
C PRO A 17 28.50 -54.87 -1.85
N PRO A 18 28.26 -54.41 -0.60
CA PRO A 18 27.14 -53.52 -0.32
C PRO A 18 27.23 -52.30 -1.24
N ALA A 19 26.09 -51.92 -1.80
CA ALA A 19 25.96 -50.71 -2.61
C ALA A 19 26.60 -49.55 -1.85
N GLN A 20 27.55 -48.87 -2.48
CA GLN A 20 28.10 -47.63 -1.96
C GLN A 20 26.93 -46.65 -1.88
N GLU A 21 26.44 -46.36 -0.67
CA GLU A 21 25.59 -45.20 -0.42
C GLU A 21 26.35 -43.97 -0.91
N GLN A 22 25.91 -43.44 -2.06
CA GLN A 22 26.30 -42.11 -2.47
C GLN A 22 25.71 -41.17 -1.44
N MET A 23 26.56 -40.62 -0.57
CA MET A 23 26.25 -39.41 0.16
C MET A 23 26.04 -38.32 -0.90
N ASP A 24 24.78 -38.01 -1.16
CA ASP A 24 24.40 -36.86 -1.94
C ASP A 24 24.91 -35.62 -1.21
N ASP A 25 25.88 -34.92 -1.80
CA ASP A 25 26.35 -33.63 -1.32
C ASP A 25 25.21 -32.59 -1.49
N GLU A 26 24.33 -32.55 -0.49
CA GLU A 26 23.27 -31.55 -0.33
C GLU A 26 23.84 -30.19 0.13
N THR A 27 25.03 -29.79 -0.34
CA THR A 27 25.60 -28.47 -0.02
C THR A 27 25.88 -27.60 -1.24
N THR A 28 25.71 -28.14 -2.45
CA THR A 28 26.03 -27.41 -3.68
C THR A 28 24.89 -26.51 -4.21
N SER A 29 23.62 -26.78 -3.85
CA SER A 29 22.47 -26.00 -4.36
C SER A 29 22.30 -24.62 -3.71
N LYS A 30 22.48 -24.52 -2.38
CA LYS A 30 22.25 -23.26 -1.62
C LYS A 30 23.25 -22.16 -1.97
N LYS A 31 24.51 -22.49 -2.25
CA LYS A 31 25.54 -21.51 -2.65
C LYS A 31 25.22 -20.82 -3.99
N SER A 32 24.60 -21.53 -4.93
CA SER A 32 24.21 -20.98 -6.24
C SER A 32 23.01 -20.03 -6.12
N ALA A 33 22.02 -20.36 -5.28
CA ALA A 33 20.87 -19.49 -5.02
C ALA A 33 21.27 -18.17 -4.35
N VAL A 34 22.11 -18.23 -3.31
CA VAL A 34 22.62 -17.04 -2.62
C VAL A 34 23.43 -16.16 -3.57
N ALA A 35 24.28 -16.75 -4.41
CA ALA A 35 25.05 -15.99 -5.41
C ALA A 35 24.16 -15.28 -6.44
N ARG A 36 23.00 -15.86 -6.80
CA ARG A 36 22.02 -15.21 -7.70
C ARG A 36 21.32 -14.04 -7.01
N VAL A 37 20.88 -14.22 -5.77
CA VAL A 37 20.23 -13.17 -4.98
C VAL A 37 21.19 -11.99 -4.75
N VAL A 38 22.45 -12.27 -4.38
CA VAL A 38 23.47 -11.23 -4.18
C VAL A 38 23.74 -10.47 -5.48
N LYS A 39 23.82 -11.16 -6.63
CA LYS A 39 24.00 -10.48 -7.92
C LYS A 39 22.83 -9.56 -8.25
N ILE A 40 21.59 -10.04 -8.07
CA ILE A 40 20.39 -9.24 -8.29
C ILE A 40 20.38 -8.01 -7.37
N ALA A 41 20.65 -8.19 -6.08
CA ALA A 41 20.71 -7.10 -5.11
C ALA A 41 21.77 -6.05 -5.49
N VAL A 42 22.98 -6.49 -5.86
CA VAL A 42 24.05 -5.58 -6.31
C VAL A 42 23.65 -4.83 -7.59
N THR A 43 23.02 -5.51 -8.56
CA THR A 43 22.52 -4.85 -9.78
C THR A 43 21.44 -3.82 -9.47
N LEU A 44 20.50 -4.12 -8.57
CA LEU A 44 19.45 -3.18 -8.15
C LEU A 44 20.05 -1.96 -7.46
N ILE A 45 21.01 -2.14 -6.54
CA ILE A 45 21.69 -1.04 -5.85
C ILE A 45 22.38 -0.11 -6.87
N ILE A 46 23.06 -0.67 -7.87
CA ILE A 46 23.73 0.12 -8.91
C ILE A 46 22.69 0.89 -9.75
N VAL A 47 21.57 0.25 -10.13
CA VAL A 47 20.50 0.92 -10.90
C VAL A 47 19.89 2.08 -10.11
N VAL A 48 19.58 1.87 -8.83
CA VAL A 48 19.06 2.93 -7.94
C VAL A 48 20.06 4.07 -7.81
N ALA A 49 21.36 3.76 -7.61
CA ALA A 49 22.39 4.79 -7.53
C ALA A 49 22.48 5.61 -8.83
N VAL A 50 22.37 4.98 -10.00
CA VAL A 50 22.35 5.69 -11.29
C VAL A 50 21.13 6.60 -11.42
N ILE A 51 19.95 6.15 -10.99
CA ILE A 51 18.72 6.95 -11.02
C ILE A 51 18.84 8.18 -10.11
N VAL A 52 19.36 8.01 -8.89
CA VAL A 52 19.57 9.12 -7.95
C VAL A 52 20.57 10.13 -8.51
N VAL A 53 21.70 9.66 -9.05
CA VAL A 53 22.70 10.54 -9.68
C VAL A 53 22.12 11.27 -10.88
N ALA A 54 21.34 10.60 -11.72
CA ALA A 54 20.65 11.23 -12.85
C ALA A 54 19.64 12.29 -12.39
N ALA A 55 18.88 12.04 -11.31
CA ALA A 55 17.95 13.02 -10.75
C ALA A 55 18.67 14.24 -10.14
N LEU A 56 19.83 14.04 -9.50
CA LEU A 56 20.66 15.13 -8.99
C LEU A 56 21.26 15.98 -10.11
N ILE A 57 21.73 15.34 -11.19
CA ILE A 57 22.23 16.05 -12.37
C ILE A 57 21.09 16.79 -13.08
N ALA A 58 19.91 16.18 -13.20
CA ALA A 58 18.73 16.83 -13.77
C ALA A 58 18.31 18.06 -12.94
N ARG A 59 18.35 17.97 -11.61
CA ARG A 59 18.14 19.11 -10.71
C ARG A 59 19.19 20.20 -10.89
N ALA A 60 20.44 19.85 -11.17
CA ALA A 60 21.52 20.82 -11.42
C ALA A 60 21.43 21.47 -12.82
N LEU A 61 20.85 20.79 -13.81
CA LEU A 61 20.71 21.31 -15.19
C LEU A 61 19.43 22.13 -15.40
N ILE A 62 18.35 21.86 -14.65
CA ILE A 62 17.06 22.55 -14.76
C ILE A 62 16.93 23.58 -13.62
N GLY A 63 17.94 24.43 -13.46
CA GLY A 63 18.07 25.39 -12.35
C GLY A 63 16.75 26.02 -11.89
N GLY A 64 16.32 25.67 -10.69
CA GLY A 64 15.15 26.24 -10.02
C GLY A 64 15.52 26.55 -8.58
N GLU A 65 15.84 27.81 -8.32
CA GLU A 65 16.08 28.35 -6.99
C GLU A 65 14.79 28.28 -6.16
N PRO A 66 14.83 27.98 -4.84
CA PRO A 66 13.68 28.18 -3.99
C PRO A 66 13.46 29.69 -3.80
N VAL A 67 12.38 30.23 -4.39
CA VAL A 67 11.95 31.61 -4.16
C VAL A 67 11.68 31.77 -2.67
N SER A 68 12.48 32.67 -2.08
CA SER A 68 12.42 33.09 -0.71
C SER A 68 11.26 34.08 -0.56
N GLU A 69 10.15 33.67 0.03
CA GLU A 69 9.08 34.62 0.39
C GLU A 69 9.14 34.91 1.89
N SER A 70 10.09 35.77 2.24
CA SER A 70 10.12 36.50 3.50
C SER A 70 9.63 37.92 3.23
N VAL A 71 8.38 38.24 3.57
CA VAL A 71 7.90 39.62 3.66
C VAL A 71 7.53 39.92 5.10
N GLN A 72 8.18 40.97 5.59
CA GLN A 72 8.28 41.44 6.95
C GLN A 72 7.05 42.28 7.33
N GLN A 73 6.65 42.18 8.60
CA GLN A 73 5.95 43.21 9.34
C GLN A 73 6.77 44.51 9.40
N GLU A 74 6.13 45.64 9.10
CA GLU A 74 6.30 46.98 9.70
C GLU A 74 5.23 47.87 9.02
N SER A 75 4.51 48.80 9.64
CA SER A 75 4.61 49.43 10.95
C SER A 75 3.31 50.19 11.23
N GLU A 76 3.10 50.45 12.51
CA GLU A 76 2.05 51.20 13.17
C GLU A 76 1.89 52.68 12.73
N GLN A 77 0.63 53.12 12.71
CA GLN A 77 0.14 54.33 13.40
C GLN A 77 0.30 55.72 12.76
N ASN A 78 -0.84 56.25 12.30
CA ASN A 78 -1.23 57.64 12.58
C ASN A 78 -2.76 57.80 12.55
N ALA A 79 -3.34 58.14 13.70
CA ALA A 79 -4.76 58.51 13.92
C ALA A 79 -4.94 60.04 13.74
N PRO A 80 -6.07 60.69 14.13
CA PRO A 80 -7.52 60.37 14.11
C PRO A 80 -8.35 61.48 13.41
N ALA A 81 -9.66 61.28 13.16
CA ALA A 81 -10.73 62.27 13.42
C ALA A 81 -12.07 61.90 12.74
N GLN A 82 -13.15 62.14 13.49
CA GLN A 82 -14.56 61.90 13.23
C GLN A 82 -15.16 63.00 12.34
N GLU A 83 -16.21 62.72 11.53
CA GLU A 83 -17.29 63.69 11.25
C GLU A 83 -18.49 63.03 10.49
N GLN A 84 -19.61 62.84 11.21
CA GLN A 84 -21.02 63.05 10.82
C GLN A 84 -21.70 62.30 9.64
N ALA A 85 -22.71 61.49 9.99
CA ALA A 85 -24.01 61.42 9.27
C ALA A 85 -24.86 62.67 9.66
N PRO A 86 -26.01 63.05 9.02
CA PRO A 86 -26.90 62.25 8.15
C PRO A 86 -27.50 63.02 6.94
N VAL A 87 -28.23 62.33 6.03
CA VAL A 87 -29.58 62.74 5.54
C VAL A 87 -30.13 61.69 4.57
N ALA A 88 -31.29 61.11 4.90
CA ALA A 88 -32.16 60.42 3.94
C ALA A 88 -32.93 61.49 3.12
N PRO A 89 -33.44 61.20 1.91
CA PRO A 89 -34.75 60.52 1.87
C PRO A 89 -34.99 59.59 0.66
N THR A 90 -36.09 58.84 0.81
CA THR A 90 -36.98 58.30 -0.24
C THR A 90 -36.78 56.84 -0.61
N VAL A 91 -37.61 56.03 0.03
CA VAL A 91 -37.99 54.66 -0.31
C VAL A 91 -38.73 54.67 -1.66
N PRO A 92 -38.40 53.75 -2.59
CA PRO A 92 -39.44 53.04 -3.31
C PRO A 92 -39.40 51.58 -2.89
N VAL A 93 -40.55 51.13 -2.39
CA VAL A 93 -40.82 49.78 -1.93
C VAL A 93 -40.54 48.82 -3.09
N GLN A 94 -39.46 48.05 -3.00
CA GLN A 94 -39.28 46.86 -3.83
C GLN A 94 -39.46 45.64 -2.92
N GLN A 95 -40.47 44.88 -3.29
CA GLN A 95 -40.91 43.56 -2.83
C GLN A 95 -39.74 42.65 -2.37
N PRO A 96 -39.91 41.82 -1.31
CA PRO A 96 -38.83 41.00 -0.79
C PRO A 96 -38.35 40.01 -1.86
N THR A 97 -37.13 40.20 -2.33
CA THR A 97 -36.34 39.15 -2.96
C THR A 97 -36.21 38.01 -1.95
N PRO A 98 -36.44 36.74 -2.32
CA PRO A 98 -36.15 35.61 -1.45
C PRO A 98 -34.70 35.74 -1.01
N SER A 99 -34.45 35.76 0.29
CA SER A 99 -33.09 35.71 0.84
C SER A 99 -32.41 34.49 0.25
N GLU A 100 -31.39 34.71 -0.59
CA GLU A 100 -30.45 33.68 -0.97
C GLU A 100 -29.94 33.03 0.32
N PRO A 101 -30.12 31.71 0.54
CA PRO A 101 -29.53 31.07 1.69
C PRO A 101 -28.02 31.26 1.58
N ALA A 102 -27.38 31.62 2.69
CA ALA A 102 -25.91 31.61 2.77
C ALA A 102 -25.39 30.26 2.24
N PRO A 103 -24.23 30.21 1.55
CA PRO A 103 -23.67 28.94 1.11
C PRO A 103 -23.56 28.01 2.32
N GLU A 104 -24.21 26.84 2.23
CA GLU A 104 -24.03 25.78 3.22
C GLU A 104 -22.55 25.42 3.25
N PRO A 105 -21.96 25.19 4.43
CA PRO A 105 -20.58 24.72 4.50
C PRO A 105 -20.49 23.37 3.77
N GLU A 106 -19.57 23.26 2.82
CA GLU A 106 -19.22 21.98 2.20
C GLU A 106 -18.84 20.97 3.31
N PRO A 107 -19.23 19.70 3.18
CA PRO A 107 -18.86 18.70 4.16
C PRO A 107 -17.34 18.55 4.21
N VAL A 108 -16.80 18.41 5.43
CA VAL A 108 -15.37 18.26 5.65
C VAL A 108 -14.97 16.80 5.39
N ASP A 109 -13.86 16.62 4.69
CA ASP A 109 -13.14 15.37 4.44
C ASP A 109 -11.67 15.65 4.78
N SER A 110 -11.29 15.27 5.99
CA SER A 110 -10.07 15.70 6.65
C SER A 110 -8.82 14.95 6.16
N ASP A 111 -8.92 13.66 5.85
CA ASP A 111 -7.80 12.83 5.37
C ASP A 111 -7.82 12.58 3.85
N ARG A 112 -8.92 12.94 3.18
CA ARG A 112 -9.08 12.95 1.73
C ARG A 112 -9.12 11.56 1.12
N ASP A 113 -9.67 10.58 1.82
CA ASP A 113 -9.98 9.26 1.28
C ASP A 113 -11.30 9.25 0.47
N GLY A 114 -12.11 10.30 0.62
CA GLY A 114 -13.38 10.52 -0.06
C GLY A 114 -14.62 10.20 0.80
N LEU A 115 -14.46 9.80 2.06
CA LEU A 115 -15.51 9.86 3.07
C LEU A 115 -15.44 11.21 3.79
N THR A 116 -16.61 11.74 4.13
CA THR A 116 -16.68 12.95 4.97
C THR A 116 -16.46 12.56 6.43
N ASP A 117 -15.91 13.46 7.26
CA ASP A 117 -15.70 13.23 8.70
C ASP A 117 -16.98 12.74 9.40
N GLN A 118 -18.16 13.21 8.97
CA GLN A 118 -19.45 12.77 9.51
C GLN A 118 -19.79 11.32 9.12
N ALA A 119 -19.45 10.91 7.91
CA ALA A 119 -19.65 9.54 7.42
C ALA A 119 -18.73 8.57 8.14
N GLU A 120 -17.46 8.95 8.34
CA GLU A 120 -16.49 8.18 9.09
C GLU A 120 -16.90 8.00 10.56
N LEU A 121 -17.34 9.07 11.21
CA LEU A 121 -17.91 8.98 12.57
C LEU A 121 -19.14 8.05 12.65
N ALA A 122 -19.91 7.91 11.55
CA ALA A 122 -21.03 6.99 11.50
C ALA A 122 -20.61 5.53 11.26
N LEU A 123 -19.49 5.30 10.56
CA LEU A 123 -18.87 3.99 10.38
C LEU A 123 -18.02 3.57 11.60
N GLY A 124 -17.60 4.53 12.42
CA GLY A 124 -16.70 4.32 13.56
C GLY A 124 -15.22 4.37 13.19
N THR A 125 -14.90 4.81 11.97
CA THR A 125 -13.53 4.99 11.48
C THR A 125 -12.93 6.30 11.99
N ASN A 126 -11.66 6.56 11.69
CA ASN A 126 -10.91 7.72 12.18
C ASN A 126 -10.83 8.84 11.14
N PRO A 127 -11.48 10.01 11.34
CA PRO A 127 -11.50 11.12 10.39
C PRO A 127 -10.18 11.81 10.07
N GLN A 128 -9.05 11.26 10.48
CA GLN A 128 -7.72 11.78 10.19
C GLN A 128 -6.82 10.69 9.58
N SER A 129 -7.38 9.53 9.26
CA SER A 129 -6.67 8.34 8.80
C SER A 129 -7.46 7.69 7.69
N SER A 130 -6.98 7.87 6.45
CA SER A 130 -7.63 7.32 5.26
C SER A 130 -7.79 5.81 5.25
N ASP A 131 -7.05 5.11 6.13
CA ASP A 131 -6.99 3.66 6.31
C ASP A 131 -6.96 3.43 7.83
N THR A 132 -8.12 3.14 8.43
CA THR A 132 -8.28 3.13 9.89
C THR A 132 -7.63 1.91 10.55
N ASP A 133 -7.66 0.76 9.91
CA ASP A 133 -7.08 -0.49 10.42
C ASP A 133 -5.67 -0.80 9.90
N SER A 134 -5.18 0.02 8.98
CA SER A 134 -3.83 0.01 8.43
C SER A 134 -3.49 -1.24 7.61
N ASP A 135 -4.45 -1.75 6.85
CA ASP A 135 -4.32 -2.97 6.06
C ASP A 135 -3.94 -2.72 4.58
N GLY A 136 -3.99 -1.46 4.16
CA GLY A 136 -3.68 -1.00 2.81
C GLY A 136 -4.90 -0.71 1.92
N LEU A 137 -6.13 -0.83 2.41
CA LEU A 137 -7.34 -0.29 1.80
C LEU A 137 -7.77 1.00 2.50
N PHE A 138 -8.44 1.89 1.76
CA PHE A 138 -9.03 3.06 2.38
C PHE A 138 -10.41 2.74 2.94
N ASP A 139 -10.81 3.42 4.01
CA ASP A 139 -12.10 3.22 4.68
C ASP A 139 -13.27 3.36 3.68
N ARG A 140 -13.14 4.29 2.73
CA ARG A 140 -14.07 4.42 1.60
C ARG A 140 -14.13 3.18 0.71
N GLU A 141 -12.98 2.68 0.26
CA GLU A 141 -12.88 1.50 -0.61
C GLU A 141 -13.52 0.28 0.05
N GLU A 142 -13.24 0.07 1.32
CA GLU A 142 -13.79 -1.03 2.12
C GLU A 142 -15.31 -0.92 2.25
N SER A 143 -15.80 0.24 2.68
CA SER A 143 -17.23 0.44 2.93
C SER A 143 -18.07 0.52 1.64
N GLU A 144 -17.56 1.13 0.56
CA GLU A 144 -18.31 1.37 -0.67
C GLU A 144 -18.11 0.27 -1.73
N VAL A 145 -16.88 -0.25 -1.88
CA VAL A 145 -16.50 -1.13 -2.99
C VAL A 145 -16.44 -2.59 -2.56
N TYR A 146 -15.63 -2.93 -1.55
CA TYR A 146 -15.36 -4.32 -1.17
C TYR A 146 -16.36 -4.89 -0.16
N LYS A 147 -17.07 -4.03 0.56
CA LYS A 147 -18.01 -4.39 1.63
C LYS A 147 -17.35 -5.15 2.79
N THR A 148 -16.09 -4.83 3.07
CA THR A 148 -15.32 -5.27 4.23
C THR A 148 -15.60 -4.37 5.46
N ASP A 149 -15.03 -4.72 6.61
CA ASP A 149 -15.14 -3.96 7.86
C ASP A 149 -13.91 -3.05 8.02
N PRO A 150 -14.01 -1.72 7.83
CA PRO A 150 -12.86 -0.80 7.85
C PRO A 150 -12.20 -0.61 9.24
N LEU A 151 -12.65 -1.39 10.22
CA LEU A 151 -12.08 -1.45 11.56
C LEU A 151 -11.33 -2.77 11.80
N LYS A 152 -11.22 -3.62 10.78
CA LYS A 152 -10.61 -4.95 10.86
C LYS A 152 -9.82 -5.25 9.60
N ALA A 153 -8.50 -5.27 9.79
CA ALA A 153 -7.59 -5.62 8.71
C ALA A 153 -7.86 -6.98 8.06
N ASP A 154 -8.58 -7.89 8.71
CA ASP A 154 -8.96 -9.22 8.19
C ASP A 154 -10.45 -9.41 8.50
N THR A 155 -11.32 -9.17 7.51
CA THR A 155 -12.78 -9.17 7.69
C THR A 155 -13.34 -10.59 7.83
N ASP A 156 -12.84 -11.53 7.04
CA ASP A 156 -13.36 -12.90 6.99
C ASP A 156 -12.69 -13.84 8.01
N GLY A 157 -11.57 -13.42 8.59
CA GLY A 157 -10.84 -14.09 9.66
C GLY A 157 -9.93 -15.22 9.16
N ASP A 158 -9.52 -15.23 7.90
CA ASP A 158 -8.72 -16.29 7.29
C ASP A 158 -7.19 -16.11 7.44
N SER A 159 -6.75 -15.05 8.13
CA SER A 159 -5.37 -14.64 8.38
C SER A 159 -4.67 -13.88 7.25
N TYR A 160 -5.36 -13.56 6.16
CA TYR A 160 -4.91 -12.59 5.18
C TYR A 160 -5.63 -11.26 5.42
N SER A 161 -4.96 -10.14 5.14
CA SER A 161 -5.63 -8.85 5.27
C SER A 161 -6.45 -8.52 4.02
N ASP A 162 -7.55 -7.79 4.17
CA ASP A 162 -8.45 -7.47 3.06
C ASP A 162 -7.68 -6.78 1.91
N GLY A 163 -6.79 -5.84 2.25
CA GLY A 163 -5.89 -5.17 1.32
C GLY A 163 -4.84 -6.08 0.67
N GLN A 164 -4.34 -7.10 1.38
CA GLN A 164 -3.48 -8.11 0.76
C GLN A 164 -4.26 -8.93 -0.25
N GLU A 165 -5.47 -9.35 0.09
CA GLU A 165 -6.30 -10.15 -0.79
C GLU A 165 -6.70 -9.39 -2.05
N VAL A 166 -7.22 -8.18 -1.90
CA VAL A 166 -7.57 -7.29 -3.01
C VAL A 166 -6.38 -7.04 -3.92
N THR A 167 -5.20 -6.74 -3.36
CA THR A 167 -3.96 -6.53 -4.13
C THR A 167 -3.55 -7.77 -4.92
N ASN A 168 -3.81 -8.96 -4.38
CA ASN A 168 -3.49 -10.25 -5.02
C ASN A 168 -4.65 -10.83 -5.85
N GLY A 169 -5.81 -10.15 -5.89
CA GLY A 169 -7.01 -10.56 -6.64
C GLY A 169 -7.83 -11.68 -5.99
N TYR A 170 -7.75 -11.82 -4.67
CA TYR A 170 -8.58 -12.69 -3.84
C TYR A 170 -9.79 -11.94 -3.28
N ASN A 171 -10.79 -12.68 -2.81
CA ASN A 171 -12.03 -12.14 -2.29
C ASN A 171 -11.91 -11.86 -0.77
N PRO A 172 -11.95 -10.61 -0.30
CA PRO A 172 -11.76 -10.27 1.12
C PRO A 172 -12.95 -10.63 2.03
N LEU A 173 -13.94 -11.35 1.50
CA LEU A 173 -15.13 -11.79 2.24
C LEU A 173 -15.24 -13.31 2.31
N GLY A 174 -14.20 -14.03 1.90
CA GLY A 174 -14.18 -15.48 1.91
C GLY A 174 -13.33 -16.08 0.80
N GLU A 175 -13.35 -17.41 0.73
CA GLU A 175 -12.55 -18.15 -0.23
C GLU A 175 -12.78 -17.74 -1.71
N GLY A 176 -11.70 -17.75 -2.50
CA GLY A 176 -11.75 -17.64 -3.96
C GLY A 176 -11.19 -16.33 -4.49
N LYS A 177 -11.38 -16.09 -5.80
CA LYS A 177 -10.92 -14.86 -6.45
C LYS A 177 -11.98 -13.76 -6.42
N LEU A 178 -11.55 -12.49 -6.33
CA LEU A 178 -12.43 -11.31 -6.32
C LEU A 178 -13.42 -11.27 -7.50
N PHE A 179 -13.04 -11.85 -8.64
CA PHE A 179 -13.85 -11.90 -9.86
C PHE A 179 -14.21 -13.34 -10.29
N GLU A 180 -14.36 -14.28 -9.36
CA GLU A 180 -14.89 -15.60 -9.71
C GLU A 180 -16.40 -15.52 -9.96
N ILE A 181 -16.79 -15.60 -11.24
CA ILE A 181 -18.18 -15.82 -11.62
C ILE A 181 -18.61 -17.15 -10.98
N PRO A 182 -19.68 -17.18 -10.15
CA PRO A 182 -20.11 -18.42 -9.53
C PRO A 182 -20.35 -19.46 -10.62
N LYS A 183 -19.59 -20.56 -10.57
CA LYS A 183 -19.85 -21.73 -11.42
C LYS A 183 -21.19 -22.30 -10.97
N GLN A 184 -22.19 -22.16 -11.84
CA GLN A 184 -23.52 -22.75 -11.66
C GLN A 184 -23.49 -24.27 -11.78
#